data_AF-A0A8H5JQX4-F1
#
_entry.id   AF-A0A8H5JQX4-F1
#
_cell.length_a   1.000
_cell.length_b   1.000
_cell.length_c   1.000
_cell.angle_alpha   90.00
_cell.angle_beta   90.00
_cell.angle_gamma   90.00
#
_symmetry.space_group_name_H-M   'P 1'
#
loop_
_entity.id
_entity.type
_entity.pdbx_description
1 polymer ?
#
loop_
_entity_poly.entity_id
_entity_poly.type
_entity_poly.pdbx_seq_one_letter_code
_entity_poly.pdbx_strand_id
1 'polypeptide(L)'
;MWLINTTTIALEVKNISSTPYAILSHTWGDDEVTFEDMMTGQEKGKKGYVKIIHTCRLAKERGIAYAWVDTCCVDKRSSAELAEAINSMFNWYKLSEVCFAHLEDLEIHRGPQDDQIPGLSSCRWFTRGWTLQELIASRNLEFYDSAWNYRGTKTKLRGRISGISGIDIAVLEDNAILETIPVAKRMSWAADRETTRVEDLAYCLLGIFGVNMPMLYGEGTKAFGRLQEEIIKETTDLSIFAWRANLFVGRPLREVRQQEFRGILASSPSEFVHCKNLSRTSTMRYGHEYSMTNKGLRLETFLGESGNKEYVLNLACEIPHGGYGRRKVGVYLTKTADGFVRSRPHELFETHDSLLWAGPRHKIFIRKQVTPFGSTDLARRLEMNIASQFNICPGFNLVSFAAKPADLWDTLRQEFVTDSSAQFTGFLNFQLADNAKTFIYRIYVVCGLEMNRWSGNLQPWMSIYNSTDEEYTDIMGCVDGYYSSYGEEYYLHKLRDYVLSRDEGRPQEISLPSSDAAHRLHISLGTLQRSSDSSHTITVNVSNIG
;
A
#
# COMPACT_ATOMS: atom_id res chain seq x y z
N MET A 1 12.52 -27.20 -22.18
CA MET A 1 12.11 -27.74 -20.86
C MET A 1 12.52 -29.20 -20.79
N TRP A 2 13.07 -29.65 -19.67
CA TRP A 2 13.34 -31.06 -19.42
C TRP A 2 12.06 -31.79 -18.99
N LEU A 3 11.85 -33.00 -19.52
CA LEU A 3 10.74 -33.87 -19.19
C LEU A 3 11.26 -35.28 -18.90
N ILE A 4 10.59 -36.00 -18.00
CA ILE A 4 10.87 -37.39 -17.69
C ILE A 4 10.10 -38.26 -18.68
N ASN A 5 10.80 -39.12 -19.42
CA ASN A 5 10.15 -40.17 -20.20
C ASN A 5 9.55 -41.21 -19.25
N THR A 6 8.23 -41.41 -19.31
CA THR A 6 7.51 -42.27 -18.36
C THR A 6 7.86 -43.76 -18.45
N THR A 7 8.54 -44.19 -19.53
CA THR A 7 8.97 -45.58 -19.71
C THR A 7 10.41 -45.80 -19.31
N THR A 8 11.32 -44.89 -19.69
CA THR A 8 12.75 -45.04 -19.38
C THR A 8 13.17 -44.35 -18.08
N ILE A 9 12.34 -43.44 -17.57
CA ILE A 9 12.61 -42.54 -16.43
C ILE A 9 13.78 -41.58 -16.70
N ALA A 10 14.27 -41.49 -17.94
CA ALA A 10 15.34 -40.57 -18.32
C ALA A 10 14.80 -39.15 -18.57
N LEU A 11 15.64 -38.14 -18.30
CA LEU A 11 15.37 -36.75 -18.68
C LEU A 11 15.63 -36.53 -20.17
N GLU A 12 14.66 -35.93 -20.86
CA GLU A 12 14.73 -35.54 -22.26
C GLU A 12 14.35 -34.07 -22.43
N VAL A 13 15.07 -33.33 -23.29
CA VAL A 13 14.66 -31.96 -23.67
C VAL A 13 13.51 -32.04 -24.66
N LYS A 14 12.41 -31.34 -24.36
CA LYS A 14 11.22 -31.27 -25.22
C LYS A 14 10.71 -29.85 -25.40
N ASN A 15 10.00 -29.65 -26.49
CA ASN A 15 9.22 -28.45 -26.73
C ASN A 15 7.84 -28.58 -26.08
N ILE A 16 7.54 -27.68 -25.14
CA ILE A 16 6.30 -27.72 -24.35
C ILE A 16 5.04 -27.50 -25.19
N SER A 17 5.13 -26.74 -26.29
CA SER A 17 3.98 -26.41 -27.13
C SER A 17 3.45 -27.60 -27.94
N SER A 18 4.26 -28.64 -28.13
CA SER A 18 3.96 -29.78 -29.00
C SER A 18 4.04 -31.13 -28.30
N THR A 19 4.33 -31.15 -26.99
CA THR A 19 4.55 -32.39 -26.23
C THR A 19 3.54 -32.46 -25.10
N PRO A 20 2.58 -33.40 -25.13
CA PRO A 20 1.70 -33.66 -23.99
C PRO A 20 2.50 -34.23 -22.81
N TYR A 21 2.26 -33.71 -21.60
CA TYR A 21 2.91 -34.18 -20.38
C TYR A 21 1.97 -34.09 -19.17
N ALA A 22 2.22 -34.95 -18.19
CA ALA A 22 1.68 -34.84 -16.85
C ALA A 22 2.62 -34.02 -15.98
N ILE A 23 2.10 -33.35 -14.96
CA ILE A 23 2.90 -32.54 -14.02
C ILE A 23 2.61 -32.94 -12.58
N LEU A 24 3.64 -33.00 -11.73
CA LEU A 24 3.49 -33.28 -10.31
C LEU A 24 3.43 -31.98 -9.51
N SER A 25 2.38 -31.81 -8.72
CA SER A 25 2.28 -30.82 -7.65
C SER A 25 2.45 -31.52 -6.31
N HIS A 26 3.43 -31.11 -5.50
CA HIS A 26 3.71 -31.75 -4.22
C HIS A 26 4.42 -30.81 -3.25
N THR A 27 4.42 -31.18 -1.98
CA THR A 27 5.28 -30.55 -0.98
C THR A 27 6.61 -31.28 -0.91
N TRP A 28 7.72 -30.54 -0.99
CA TRP A 28 9.05 -31.13 -0.80
C TRP A 28 9.16 -31.73 0.59
N GLY A 29 9.69 -32.96 0.64
CA GLY A 29 10.01 -33.69 1.86
C GLY A 29 11.52 -33.89 1.99
N ASP A 30 11.90 -34.91 2.76
CA ASP A 30 13.30 -35.30 2.89
C ASP A 30 13.78 -36.06 1.65
N ASP A 31 15.02 -35.81 1.24
CA ASP A 31 15.72 -36.59 0.21
C ASP A 31 14.99 -36.58 -1.15
N GLU A 32 14.67 -35.38 -1.62
CA GLU A 32 14.14 -35.16 -2.97
C GLU A 32 15.20 -35.42 -4.04
N VAL A 33 14.78 -35.95 -5.19
CA VAL A 33 15.65 -36.19 -6.34
C VAL A 33 15.90 -34.87 -7.05
N THR A 34 17.17 -34.56 -7.30
CA THR A 34 17.59 -33.36 -8.03
C THR A 34 17.84 -33.65 -9.51
N PHE A 35 18.01 -32.60 -10.31
CA PHE A 35 18.42 -32.72 -11.71
C PHE A 35 19.75 -33.51 -11.85
N GLU A 36 20.71 -33.26 -10.97
CA GLU A 36 22.02 -33.93 -11.00
C GLU A 36 21.93 -35.41 -10.67
N ASP A 37 21.07 -35.78 -9.73
CA ASP A 37 20.85 -37.19 -9.39
C ASP A 37 20.35 -37.97 -10.61
N MET A 38 19.40 -37.40 -11.36
CA MET A 38 18.87 -38.01 -12.58
C MET A 38 19.94 -38.12 -13.69
N MET A 39 20.85 -37.16 -13.78
CA MET A 39 21.92 -37.16 -14.78
C MET A 39 23.05 -38.14 -14.45
N THR A 40 23.26 -38.41 -13.16
CA THR A 40 24.36 -39.26 -12.65
C THR A 40 23.92 -40.68 -12.30
N GLY A 41 22.62 -40.98 -12.33
CA GLY A 41 22.08 -42.29 -11.97
C GLY A 41 21.99 -42.53 -10.45
N GLN A 42 21.99 -41.46 -9.65
CA GLN A 42 21.97 -41.50 -8.18
C GLN A 42 20.57 -41.25 -7.59
N GLU A 43 19.54 -41.24 -8.42
CA GLU A 43 18.15 -41.06 -8.00
C GLU A 43 17.61 -42.26 -7.21
N LYS A 44 18.15 -43.46 -7.47
CA LYS A 44 17.66 -44.70 -6.87
C LYS A 44 17.98 -44.76 -5.38
N GLY A 45 16.95 -45.06 -4.59
CA GLY A 45 17.05 -45.15 -3.13
C GLY A 45 16.60 -43.87 -2.40
N LYS A 46 16.42 -42.75 -3.12
CA LYS A 46 15.88 -41.52 -2.55
C LYS A 46 14.37 -41.59 -2.36
N LYS A 47 13.86 -40.95 -1.32
CA LYS A 47 12.40 -40.89 -1.06
C LYS A 47 11.66 -40.17 -2.20
N GLY A 48 12.23 -39.07 -2.71
CA GLY A 48 11.66 -38.32 -3.84
C GLY A 48 11.51 -39.16 -5.12
N TYR A 49 12.32 -40.22 -5.28
CA TYR A 49 12.23 -41.10 -6.45
C TYR A 49 10.90 -41.85 -6.51
N VAL A 50 10.32 -42.20 -5.36
CA VAL A 50 8.99 -42.82 -5.28
C VAL A 50 7.94 -41.89 -5.90
N LYS A 51 8.04 -40.58 -5.63
CA LYS A 51 7.12 -39.58 -6.22
C LYS A 51 7.23 -39.53 -7.74
N ILE A 52 8.45 -39.61 -8.28
CA ILE A 52 8.71 -39.65 -9.73
C ILE A 52 8.10 -40.91 -10.36
N ILE A 53 8.34 -42.09 -9.76
CA ILE A 53 7.84 -43.36 -10.27
C ILE A 53 6.31 -43.40 -10.30
N HIS A 54 5.64 -42.98 -9.22
CA HIS A 54 4.18 -42.95 -9.19
C HIS A 54 3.61 -41.93 -10.19
N THR A 55 4.24 -40.77 -10.34
CA THR A 55 3.86 -39.76 -11.36
C THR A 55 3.96 -40.35 -12.76
N CYS A 56 5.08 -41.01 -13.09
CA CYS A 56 5.28 -41.64 -14.39
C CYS A 56 4.29 -42.78 -14.65
N ARG A 57 4.00 -43.61 -13.63
CA ARG A 57 3.01 -44.67 -13.72
C ARG A 57 1.62 -44.10 -14.03
N LEU A 58 1.17 -43.09 -13.28
CA LEU A 58 -0.14 -42.45 -13.47
C LEU A 58 -0.25 -41.74 -14.83
N ALA A 59 0.84 -41.13 -15.30
CA ALA A 59 0.91 -40.53 -16.64
C ALA A 59 0.77 -41.60 -17.73
N LYS A 60 1.52 -42.71 -17.60
CA LYS A 60 1.49 -43.84 -18.54
C LYS A 60 0.11 -44.51 -18.61
N GLU A 61 -0.57 -44.65 -17.48
CA GLU A 61 -1.95 -45.16 -17.41
C GLU A 61 -2.96 -44.30 -18.18
N ARG A 62 -2.64 -43.01 -18.37
CA ARG A 62 -3.43 -42.05 -19.18
C ARG A 62 -2.93 -41.93 -20.61
N GLY A 63 -1.95 -42.74 -21.03
CA GLY A 63 -1.35 -42.67 -22.36
C GLY A 63 -0.42 -41.47 -22.55
N ILE A 64 0.04 -40.82 -21.47
CA ILE A 64 0.92 -39.65 -21.54
C ILE A 64 2.37 -40.13 -21.44
N ALA A 65 3.16 -39.85 -22.47
CA ALA A 65 4.54 -40.34 -22.58
C ALA A 65 5.54 -39.62 -21.67
N TYR A 66 5.22 -38.40 -21.23
CA TYR A 66 6.13 -37.54 -20.48
C TYR A 66 5.54 -37.03 -19.16
N ALA A 67 6.40 -36.85 -18.16
CA ALA A 67 6.06 -36.25 -16.89
C ALA A 67 7.03 -35.11 -16.54
N TRP A 68 6.59 -34.15 -15.74
CA TRP A 68 7.42 -33.08 -15.20
C TRP A 68 7.34 -33.04 -13.68
N VAL A 69 8.50 -32.88 -13.04
CA VAL A 69 8.65 -32.74 -11.59
C VAL A 69 9.68 -31.63 -11.31
N ASP A 70 9.30 -30.60 -10.57
CA ASP A 70 10.09 -29.38 -10.35
C ASP A 70 11.45 -29.63 -9.66
N THR A 71 11.55 -30.68 -8.86
CA THR A 71 12.79 -31.03 -8.14
C THR A 71 13.90 -31.51 -9.07
N CYS A 72 13.55 -32.21 -10.16
CA CYS A 72 14.52 -32.84 -11.06
C CYS A 72 14.40 -32.46 -12.55
N CYS A 73 13.36 -31.73 -12.96
CA CYS A 73 13.21 -31.23 -14.34
C CYS A 73 13.69 -29.77 -14.52
N VAL A 74 14.27 -29.17 -13.49
CA VAL A 74 14.87 -27.83 -13.53
C VAL A 74 16.31 -27.93 -13.05
N ASP A 75 17.28 -27.55 -13.90
CA ASP A 75 18.67 -27.42 -13.45
C ASP A 75 18.85 -26.16 -12.59
N LYS A 76 18.69 -26.34 -11.28
CA LYS A 76 18.83 -25.27 -10.28
C LYS A 76 20.26 -24.70 -10.18
N ARG A 77 21.26 -25.32 -10.81
CA ARG A 77 22.64 -24.83 -10.85
C ARG A 77 22.81 -23.75 -11.93
N SER A 78 21.94 -23.76 -12.95
CA SER A 78 21.87 -22.72 -13.97
C SER A 78 20.91 -21.63 -13.51
N SER A 79 21.45 -20.46 -13.12
CA SER A 79 20.63 -19.33 -12.70
C SER A 79 19.70 -18.83 -13.82
N ALA A 80 20.12 -18.93 -15.08
CA ALA A 80 19.31 -18.61 -16.24
C ALA A 80 18.12 -19.58 -16.39
N GLU A 81 18.36 -20.89 -16.30
CA GLU A 81 17.30 -21.89 -16.40
C GLU A 81 16.33 -21.81 -15.22
N LEU A 82 16.84 -21.60 -14.00
CA LEU A 82 16.00 -21.39 -12.82
C LEU A 82 15.10 -20.16 -12.97
N ALA A 83 15.65 -19.05 -13.50
CA ALA A 83 14.88 -17.84 -13.74
C ALA A 83 13.81 -18.03 -14.82
N GLU A 84 14.13 -18.72 -15.92
CA GLU A 84 13.17 -19.09 -16.96
C GLU A 84 12.06 -19.98 -16.39
N ALA A 85 12.42 -20.98 -15.59
CA ALA A 85 11.50 -21.92 -14.99
C ALA A 85 10.51 -21.23 -14.05
N ILE A 86 10.99 -20.37 -13.14
CA ILE A 86 10.13 -19.63 -12.22
C ILE A 86 9.16 -18.72 -12.97
N ASN A 87 9.63 -18.00 -13.99
CA ASN A 87 8.78 -17.12 -14.80
C ASN A 87 7.80 -17.88 -15.71
N SER A 88 8.04 -19.17 -15.97
CA SER A 88 7.21 -20.00 -16.86
C SER A 88 6.30 -20.99 -16.12
N MET A 89 6.51 -21.20 -14.82
CA MET A 89 5.89 -22.29 -14.05
C MET A 89 4.36 -22.31 -14.15
N PHE A 90 3.71 -21.15 -14.00
CA PHE A 90 2.25 -21.06 -14.16
C PHE A 90 1.79 -21.57 -15.52
N ASN A 91 2.48 -21.18 -16.59
CA ASN A 91 2.14 -21.65 -17.94
C ASN A 91 2.40 -23.15 -18.09
N TRP A 92 3.45 -23.68 -17.47
CA TRP A 92 3.74 -25.12 -17.48
C TRP A 92 2.65 -25.93 -16.74
N TYR A 93 2.10 -25.44 -15.64
CA TYR A 93 0.94 -26.07 -15.01
C TYR A 93 -0.34 -25.92 -15.86
N LYS A 94 -0.52 -24.77 -16.51
CA LYS A 94 -1.68 -24.49 -17.37
C LYS A 94 -1.73 -25.34 -18.64
N LEU A 95 -0.58 -25.63 -19.24
CA LEU A 95 -0.45 -26.41 -20.47
C LEU A 95 -0.32 -27.92 -20.25
N SER A 96 -0.12 -28.37 -19.00
CA SER A 96 -0.10 -29.80 -18.69
C SER A 96 -1.45 -30.46 -19.00
N GLU A 97 -1.42 -31.71 -19.46
CA GLU A 97 -2.62 -32.51 -19.72
C GLU A 97 -3.36 -32.83 -18.42
N VAL A 98 -2.58 -33.14 -17.38
CA VAL A 98 -3.06 -33.43 -16.04
C VAL A 98 -1.99 -33.07 -15.01
N CYS A 99 -2.44 -32.47 -13.91
CA CYS A 99 -1.64 -32.25 -12.72
C CYS A 99 -2.04 -33.26 -11.64
N PHE A 100 -1.07 -33.97 -11.08
CA PHE A 100 -1.27 -34.84 -9.93
C PHE A 100 -0.84 -34.10 -8.66
N ALA A 101 -1.77 -33.79 -7.78
CA ALA A 101 -1.49 -33.24 -6.45
C ALA A 101 -1.32 -34.39 -5.46
N HIS A 102 -0.08 -34.67 -5.04
CA HIS A 102 0.21 -35.67 -4.02
C HIS A 102 0.23 -35.03 -2.63
N LEU A 103 -0.75 -35.42 -1.80
CA LEU A 103 -0.93 -34.95 -0.43
C LEU A 103 -0.29 -35.96 0.55
N GLU A 104 1.01 -35.79 0.77
CA GLU A 104 1.85 -36.71 1.56
C GLU A 104 1.40 -36.87 3.03
N ASP A 105 0.68 -35.88 3.56
CA ASP A 105 0.14 -35.84 4.93
C ASP A 105 -1.38 -36.11 5.00
N LEU A 106 -2.00 -36.50 3.89
CA LEU A 106 -3.38 -36.97 3.89
C LEU A 106 -3.44 -38.46 4.21
N GLU A 107 -4.08 -38.80 5.32
CA GLU A 107 -4.25 -40.19 5.76
C GLU A 107 -5.07 -41.03 4.78
N ILE A 108 -4.79 -42.34 4.79
CA ILE A 108 -5.49 -43.32 3.95
C ILE A 108 -6.91 -43.52 4.47
N HIS A 109 -7.89 -42.87 3.82
CA HIS A 109 -9.30 -43.08 4.10
C HIS A 109 -9.90 -44.17 3.20
N ARG A 110 -10.54 -45.20 3.78
CA ARG A 110 -11.19 -46.30 3.04
C ARG A 110 -12.72 -46.12 2.88
N GLY A 111 -13.26 -44.94 3.18
CA GLY A 111 -14.67 -44.62 2.98
C GLY A 111 -15.05 -44.38 1.50
N PRO A 112 -16.35 -44.22 1.20
CA PRO A 112 -16.84 -43.88 -0.14
C PRO A 112 -16.11 -42.66 -0.70
N GLN A 113 -15.98 -42.57 -2.03
CA GLN A 113 -15.47 -41.37 -2.74
C GLN A 113 -16.49 -40.22 -2.70
N ASP A 114 -16.99 -39.91 -1.50
CA ASP A 114 -17.91 -38.80 -1.28
C ASP A 114 -17.15 -37.47 -1.24
N ASP A 115 -17.92 -36.38 -1.32
CA ASP A 115 -17.45 -35.02 -1.09
C ASP A 115 -17.02 -34.77 0.37
N GLN A 116 -16.64 -35.81 1.13
CA GLN A 116 -15.98 -35.68 2.42
C GLN A 116 -14.67 -36.49 2.42
N ILE A 117 -13.57 -35.76 2.42
CA ILE A 117 -12.18 -36.21 2.55
C ILE A 117 -11.73 -35.58 3.87
N PRO A 118 -11.85 -36.31 4.99
CA PRO A 118 -11.37 -35.85 6.29
C PRO A 118 -9.89 -35.47 6.21
N GLY A 119 -9.49 -34.40 6.90
CA GLY A 119 -8.09 -33.95 6.95
C GLY A 119 -7.60 -33.13 5.74
N LEU A 120 -8.37 -33.01 4.66
CA LEU A 120 -7.95 -32.27 3.46
C LEU A 120 -7.53 -30.81 3.75
N SER A 121 -8.26 -30.12 4.63
CA SER A 121 -7.96 -28.75 5.04
C SER A 121 -6.67 -28.61 5.85
N SER A 122 -6.19 -29.70 6.44
CA SER A 122 -5.00 -29.73 7.29
C SER A 122 -3.74 -30.09 6.52
N CYS A 123 -3.86 -30.48 5.24
CA CYS A 123 -2.71 -30.81 4.41
C CYS A 123 -1.84 -29.56 4.20
N ARG A 124 -0.53 -29.70 4.44
CA ARG A 124 0.50 -28.67 4.19
C ARG A 124 0.44 -28.16 2.76
N TRP A 125 -0.01 -28.98 1.82
CA TRP A 125 -0.18 -28.56 0.42
C TRP A 125 -1.01 -27.27 0.28
N PHE A 126 -2.04 -27.04 1.11
CA PHE A 126 -2.84 -25.80 1.06
C PHE A 126 -2.15 -24.58 1.67
N THR A 127 -1.11 -24.79 2.48
CA THR A 127 -0.36 -23.71 3.15
C THR A 127 0.99 -23.42 2.48
N ARG A 128 1.43 -24.16 1.46
CA ARG A 128 2.66 -23.85 0.72
C ARG A 128 2.44 -22.77 -0.33
N GLY A 129 3.36 -21.81 -0.48
CA GLY A 129 3.23 -20.72 -1.46
C GLY A 129 3.10 -21.20 -2.91
N TRP A 130 4.03 -22.04 -3.36
CA TRP A 130 4.09 -22.52 -4.75
C TRP A 130 2.84 -23.27 -5.20
N THR A 131 2.25 -24.09 -4.35
CA THR A 131 1.04 -24.87 -4.70
C THR A 131 -0.18 -24.00 -5.02
N LEU A 132 -0.17 -22.70 -4.68
CA LEU A 132 -1.24 -21.78 -5.03
C LEU A 132 -1.38 -21.61 -6.54
N GLN A 133 -0.25 -21.32 -7.21
CA GLN A 133 -0.27 -21.17 -8.66
C GLN A 133 -0.52 -22.51 -9.35
N GLU A 134 -0.05 -23.62 -8.78
CA GLU A 134 -0.27 -24.97 -9.30
C GLU A 134 -1.78 -25.30 -9.29
N LEU A 135 -2.47 -24.97 -8.19
CA LEU A 135 -3.91 -25.13 -8.04
C LEU A 135 -4.71 -24.34 -9.08
N ILE A 136 -4.35 -23.07 -9.25
CA ILE A 136 -5.09 -22.12 -10.10
C ILE A 136 -4.78 -22.40 -11.58
N ALA A 137 -3.52 -22.60 -11.93
CA ALA A 137 -3.08 -22.76 -13.32
C ALA A 137 -3.58 -24.06 -13.96
N SER A 138 -3.52 -25.18 -13.24
CA SER A 138 -3.87 -26.48 -13.81
C SER A 138 -5.36 -26.58 -14.15
N ARG A 139 -5.68 -26.89 -15.40
CA ARG A 139 -7.06 -27.13 -15.85
C ARG A 139 -7.61 -28.43 -15.28
N ASN A 140 -6.84 -29.51 -15.45
CA ASN A 140 -7.14 -30.83 -14.92
C ASN A 140 -6.21 -31.12 -13.74
N LEU A 141 -6.75 -31.10 -12.52
CA LEU A 141 -6.01 -31.38 -11.30
C LEU A 141 -6.68 -32.53 -10.55
N GLU A 142 -5.90 -33.56 -10.23
CA GLU A 142 -6.33 -34.75 -9.51
C GLU A 142 -5.60 -34.87 -8.18
N PHE A 143 -6.32 -35.11 -7.11
CA PHE A 143 -5.77 -35.23 -5.76
C PHE A 143 -5.52 -36.69 -5.39
N TYR A 144 -4.38 -36.94 -4.79
CA TYR A 144 -3.93 -38.24 -4.30
C TYR A 144 -3.52 -38.13 -2.84
N ASP A 145 -3.84 -39.15 -2.03
CA ASP A 145 -3.38 -39.23 -0.64
C ASP A 145 -1.93 -39.71 -0.51
N SER A 146 -1.46 -39.87 0.72
CA SER A 146 -0.12 -40.36 1.06
C SER A 146 0.24 -41.73 0.48
N ALA A 147 -0.74 -42.54 0.07
CA ALA A 147 -0.55 -43.85 -0.54
C ALA A 147 -0.90 -43.87 -2.04
N TRP A 148 -0.97 -42.70 -2.68
CA TRP A 148 -1.31 -42.55 -4.10
C TRP A 148 -2.69 -43.09 -4.48
N ASN A 149 -3.64 -43.11 -3.54
CA ASN A 149 -5.04 -43.39 -3.84
C ASN A 149 -5.72 -42.12 -4.34
N TYR A 150 -6.47 -42.25 -5.43
CA TYR A 150 -7.23 -41.15 -6.01
C TYR A 150 -8.34 -40.65 -5.06
N ARG A 151 -8.41 -39.34 -4.86
CA ARG A 151 -9.35 -38.67 -3.94
C ARG A 151 -10.37 -37.77 -4.63
N GLY A 152 -10.14 -37.37 -5.87
CA GLY A 152 -11.08 -36.53 -6.62
C GLY A 152 -10.37 -35.52 -7.51
N THR A 153 -11.15 -34.83 -8.35
CA THR A 153 -10.64 -33.74 -9.18
C THR A 153 -10.90 -32.39 -8.54
N LYS A 154 -10.15 -31.36 -8.96
CA LYS A 154 -10.44 -29.96 -8.62
C LYS A 154 -11.90 -29.59 -8.89
N THR A 155 -12.46 -30.01 -10.03
CA THR A 155 -13.87 -29.74 -10.38
C THR A 155 -14.83 -30.35 -9.37
N LYS A 156 -14.63 -31.61 -8.96
CA LYS A 156 -15.49 -32.25 -7.95
C LYS A 156 -15.34 -31.60 -6.57
N LEU A 157 -14.11 -31.25 -6.19
CA LEU A 157 -13.78 -30.73 -4.86
C LEU A 157 -13.85 -29.20 -4.73
N ARG A 158 -14.27 -28.48 -5.78
CA ARG A 158 -14.19 -27.00 -5.87
C ARG A 158 -14.83 -26.26 -4.69
N GLY A 159 -15.97 -26.72 -4.18
CA GLY A 159 -16.62 -26.12 -3.02
C GLY A 159 -15.74 -26.18 -1.75
N ARG A 160 -15.10 -27.33 -1.50
CA ARG A 160 -14.18 -27.49 -0.37
C ARG A 160 -12.85 -26.78 -0.57
N ILE A 161 -12.28 -26.85 -1.77
CA ILE A 161 -11.07 -26.11 -2.11
C ILE A 161 -11.30 -24.61 -1.92
N SER A 162 -12.44 -24.10 -2.37
CA SER A 162 -12.84 -22.70 -2.16
C SER A 162 -12.92 -22.35 -0.67
N GLY A 163 -13.55 -23.21 0.14
CA GLY A 163 -13.62 -23.03 1.59
C GLY A 163 -12.26 -23.02 2.29
N ILE A 164 -11.31 -23.86 1.86
CA ILE A 164 -9.96 -23.93 2.43
C ILE A 164 -9.10 -22.74 2.00
N SER A 165 -9.09 -22.43 0.71
CA SER A 165 -8.15 -21.49 0.09
C SER A 165 -8.66 -20.04 0.01
N GLY A 166 -9.97 -19.82 0.13
CA GLY A 166 -10.60 -18.52 -0.12
C GLY A 166 -10.65 -18.12 -1.60
N ILE A 167 -10.35 -19.05 -2.52
CA ILE A 167 -10.43 -18.83 -3.96
C ILE A 167 -11.89 -19.01 -4.41
N ASP A 168 -12.42 -18.08 -5.21
CA ASP A 168 -13.78 -18.19 -5.73
C ASP A 168 -13.93 -19.45 -6.61
N ILE A 169 -15.08 -20.12 -6.51
CA ILE A 169 -15.37 -21.32 -7.32
C ILE A 169 -15.19 -21.03 -8.82
N ALA A 170 -15.62 -19.86 -9.29
CA ALA A 170 -15.47 -19.44 -10.69
C ALA A 170 -14.00 -19.42 -11.15
N VAL A 171 -13.06 -19.03 -10.28
CA VAL A 171 -11.62 -19.03 -10.59
C VAL A 171 -11.06 -20.45 -10.63
N LEU A 172 -11.56 -21.34 -9.76
CA LEU A 172 -11.16 -22.75 -9.76
C LEU A 172 -11.63 -23.48 -11.03
N GLU A 173 -12.78 -23.07 -11.57
CA GLU A 173 -13.36 -23.58 -12.81
C GLU A 173 -12.67 -23.00 -14.05
N ASP A 174 -12.41 -21.69 -14.08
CA ASP A 174 -11.75 -21.01 -15.20
C ASP A 174 -10.75 -19.95 -14.72
N ASN A 175 -9.46 -20.20 -14.97
CA ASN A 175 -8.41 -19.23 -14.64
C ASN A 175 -8.28 -18.07 -15.63
N ALA A 176 -9.01 -18.07 -16.75
CA ALA A 176 -9.02 -16.93 -17.67
C ALA A 176 -9.64 -15.67 -17.03
N ILE A 177 -10.45 -15.82 -15.99
CA ILE A 177 -11.11 -14.68 -15.32
C ILE A 177 -10.19 -13.91 -14.38
N LEU A 178 -8.94 -14.36 -14.15
CA LEU A 178 -8.03 -13.78 -13.14
C LEU A 178 -7.85 -12.26 -13.28
N GLU A 179 -7.81 -11.73 -14.50
CA GLU A 179 -7.66 -10.28 -14.77
C GLU A 179 -8.86 -9.45 -14.29
N THR A 180 -10.04 -10.08 -14.23
CA THR A 180 -11.28 -9.46 -13.72
C THR A 180 -11.33 -9.40 -12.20
N ILE A 181 -10.52 -10.24 -11.52
CA ILE A 181 -10.48 -10.33 -10.07
C ILE A 181 -9.59 -9.21 -9.50
N PRO A 182 -10.05 -8.47 -8.46
CA PRO A 182 -9.25 -7.45 -7.82
C PRO A 182 -7.87 -7.96 -7.38
N VAL A 183 -6.82 -7.16 -7.58
CA VAL A 183 -5.46 -7.47 -7.13
C VAL A 183 -5.42 -7.83 -5.65
N ALA A 184 -6.06 -7.06 -4.77
CA ALA A 184 -6.11 -7.37 -3.34
C ALA A 184 -6.76 -8.72 -3.03
N LYS A 185 -7.81 -9.09 -3.77
CA LYS A 185 -8.47 -10.38 -3.59
C LYS A 185 -7.56 -11.52 -4.02
N ARG A 186 -6.84 -11.39 -5.13
CA ARG A 186 -5.80 -12.34 -5.56
C ARG A 186 -4.67 -12.46 -4.52
N MET A 187 -4.21 -11.34 -3.96
CA MET A 187 -3.20 -11.32 -2.89
C MET A 187 -3.69 -12.09 -1.64
N SER A 188 -4.98 -11.99 -1.31
CA SER A 188 -5.55 -12.66 -0.13
C SER A 188 -5.46 -14.19 -0.18
N TRP A 189 -5.37 -14.81 -1.37
CA TRP A 189 -5.22 -16.26 -1.51
C TRP A 189 -3.84 -16.78 -1.05
N ALA A 190 -2.88 -15.88 -0.94
CA ALA A 190 -1.53 -16.16 -0.46
C ALA A 190 -1.30 -15.71 1.00
N ALA A 191 -2.32 -15.14 1.65
CA ALA A 191 -2.17 -14.52 2.96
C ALA A 191 -1.74 -15.50 4.06
N ASP A 192 -2.28 -16.72 4.02
CA ASP A 192 -2.05 -17.78 5.01
C ASP A 192 -1.02 -18.82 4.51
N ARG A 193 -0.24 -18.48 3.48
CA ARG A 193 0.73 -19.39 2.85
C ARG A 193 2.18 -19.06 3.24
N GLU A 194 2.98 -20.11 3.33
CA GLU A 194 4.36 -20.08 3.76
C GLU A 194 5.31 -20.57 2.67
N THR A 195 6.51 -19.98 2.64
CA THR A 195 7.60 -20.34 1.74
C THR A 195 8.89 -20.58 2.52
N THR A 196 9.76 -21.45 2.00
CA THR A 196 11.04 -21.75 2.65
C THR A 196 12.02 -20.58 2.48
N ARG A 197 12.10 -20.00 1.28
CA ARG A 197 12.83 -18.76 1.03
C ARG A 197 11.86 -17.59 1.11
N VAL A 198 12.30 -16.48 1.68
CA VAL A 198 11.44 -15.31 1.88
C VAL A 198 11.05 -14.65 0.55
N GLU A 199 11.93 -14.72 -0.45
CA GLU A 199 11.67 -14.16 -1.79
C GLU A 199 10.61 -14.96 -2.55
N ASP A 200 10.49 -16.27 -2.29
CA ASP A 200 9.50 -17.12 -2.94
C ASP A 200 8.06 -16.70 -2.61
N LEU A 201 7.86 -15.96 -1.51
CA LEU A 201 6.56 -15.34 -1.19
C LEU A 201 6.09 -14.39 -2.31
N ALA A 202 7.03 -13.78 -3.03
CA ALA A 202 6.77 -12.99 -4.21
C ALA A 202 6.76 -13.85 -5.49
N TYR A 203 7.77 -14.70 -5.66
CA TYR A 203 7.95 -15.45 -6.91
C TYR A 203 6.85 -16.48 -7.19
N CYS A 204 6.25 -17.05 -6.14
CA CYS A 204 5.12 -17.98 -6.33
C CYS A 204 3.83 -17.31 -6.85
N LEU A 205 3.79 -15.98 -6.92
CA LEU A 205 2.62 -15.21 -7.34
C LEU A 205 2.71 -14.65 -8.77
N LEU A 206 3.88 -14.76 -9.43
CA LEU A 206 4.13 -14.14 -10.74
C LEU A 206 3.05 -14.48 -11.77
N GLY A 207 2.75 -15.77 -11.93
CA GLY A 207 1.75 -16.21 -12.90
C GLY A 207 0.30 -15.89 -12.54
N ILE A 208 -0.02 -15.74 -11.25
CA ILE A 208 -1.36 -15.31 -10.80
C ILE A 208 -1.60 -13.86 -11.20
N PHE A 209 -0.54 -13.05 -11.21
CA PHE A 209 -0.58 -11.65 -11.60
C PHE A 209 -0.20 -11.39 -13.06
N GLY A 210 0.32 -12.39 -13.77
CA GLY A 210 0.71 -12.26 -15.17
C GLY A 210 1.95 -11.37 -15.37
N VAL A 211 2.86 -11.33 -14.40
CA VAL A 211 4.06 -10.48 -14.44
C VAL A 211 5.34 -11.29 -14.51
N ASN A 212 6.41 -10.68 -15.00
CA ASN A 212 7.76 -11.26 -15.01
C ASN A 212 8.75 -10.34 -14.31
N MET A 213 9.73 -10.92 -13.62
CA MET A 213 10.80 -10.17 -12.97
C MET A 213 12.08 -10.99 -12.83
N PRO A 214 13.25 -10.35 -12.66
CA PRO A 214 14.51 -11.06 -12.37
C PRO A 214 14.47 -11.79 -11.02
N MET A 215 15.06 -12.99 -10.93
CA MET A 215 15.15 -13.76 -9.69
C MET A 215 16.41 -13.39 -8.90
N LEU A 216 16.27 -12.66 -7.78
CA LEU A 216 17.37 -12.18 -6.95
C LEU A 216 17.29 -12.78 -5.53
N TYR A 217 17.75 -14.02 -5.37
CA TYR A 217 17.82 -14.63 -4.04
C TYR A 217 18.85 -13.92 -3.15
N GLY A 218 18.46 -13.58 -1.91
CA GLY A 218 19.24 -12.76 -0.98
C GLY A 218 18.74 -11.32 -0.86
N GLU A 219 17.76 -10.89 -1.68
CA GLU A 219 17.16 -9.55 -1.56
C GLU A 219 16.15 -9.43 -0.39
N GLY A 220 15.75 -10.56 0.20
CA GLY A 220 14.86 -10.61 1.34
C GLY A 220 13.43 -10.17 1.00
N THR A 221 12.80 -9.42 1.90
CA THR A 221 11.42 -8.91 1.72
C THR A 221 11.28 -7.88 0.59
N LYS A 222 12.39 -7.40 0.01
CA LYS A 222 12.38 -6.49 -1.15
C LYS A 222 11.73 -7.13 -2.38
N ALA A 223 11.82 -8.46 -2.52
CA ALA A 223 11.19 -9.20 -3.62
C ALA A 223 9.67 -8.92 -3.71
N PHE A 224 8.97 -8.88 -2.57
CA PHE A 224 7.53 -8.59 -2.55
C PHE A 224 7.21 -7.13 -2.90
N GLY A 225 8.09 -6.20 -2.55
CA GLY A 225 8.00 -4.81 -3.00
C GLY A 225 8.14 -4.70 -4.53
N ARG A 226 9.10 -5.43 -5.12
CA ARG A 226 9.29 -5.47 -6.58
C ARG A 226 8.13 -6.15 -7.29
N LEU A 227 7.55 -7.22 -6.74
CA LEU A 227 6.32 -7.83 -7.27
C LEU A 227 5.20 -6.80 -7.40
N GLN A 228 4.94 -6.02 -6.34
CA GLN A 228 3.92 -4.97 -6.38
C GLN A 228 4.24 -3.90 -7.43
N GLU A 229 5.51 -3.55 -7.62
CA GLU A 229 5.92 -2.62 -8.67
C GLU A 229 5.67 -3.16 -10.08
N GLU A 230 5.95 -4.43 -10.34
CA GLU A 230 5.62 -5.04 -11.64
C GLU A 230 4.10 -5.10 -11.85
N ILE A 231 3.31 -5.43 -10.83
CA ILE A 231 1.85 -5.40 -10.94
C ILE A 231 1.34 -3.99 -11.26
N ILE A 232 1.91 -2.96 -10.61
CA ILE A 232 1.54 -1.56 -10.82
C ILE A 232 1.76 -1.10 -12.27
N LYS A 233 2.71 -1.69 -13.01
CA LYS A 233 2.95 -1.36 -14.42
C LYS A 233 1.87 -1.92 -15.35
N GLU A 234 1.25 -3.03 -14.98
CA GLU A 234 0.34 -3.79 -15.84
C GLU A 234 -1.15 -3.50 -15.58
N THR A 235 -1.51 -2.80 -14.49
CA THR A 235 -2.91 -2.56 -14.14
C THR A 235 -3.16 -1.23 -13.44
N THR A 236 -4.37 -0.69 -13.64
CA THR A 236 -4.91 0.49 -12.92
C THR A 236 -5.81 0.11 -11.74
N ASP A 237 -5.76 -1.14 -11.30
CA ASP A 237 -6.51 -1.64 -10.15
C ASP A 237 -5.94 -1.16 -8.80
N LEU A 238 -6.55 -0.10 -8.28
CA LEU A 238 -6.21 0.51 -6.99
C LEU A 238 -6.42 -0.42 -5.78
N SER A 239 -7.07 -1.59 -5.94
CA SER A 239 -7.21 -2.56 -4.85
C SER A 239 -5.86 -3.06 -4.34
N ILE A 240 -4.78 -2.98 -5.11
CA ILE A 240 -3.42 -3.29 -4.65
C ILE A 240 -3.02 -2.54 -3.36
N PHE A 241 -3.65 -1.40 -3.07
CA PHE A 241 -3.38 -0.60 -1.86
C PHE A 241 -4.32 -0.93 -0.69
N ALA A 242 -5.26 -1.87 -0.84
CA ALA A 242 -6.28 -2.24 0.16
C ALA A 242 -5.78 -3.20 1.25
N TRP A 243 -4.51 -3.11 1.65
CA TRP A 243 -3.93 -3.94 2.70
C TRP A 243 -4.11 -3.32 4.10
N ARG A 244 -3.94 -4.09 5.17
CA ARG A 244 -3.93 -3.64 6.57
C ARG A 244 -2.69 -4.19 7.25
N ALA A 245 -1.89 -3.33 7.90
CA ALA A 245 -0.72 -3.75 8.64
C ALA A 245 -1.10 -4.72 9.76
N ASN A 246 -0.40 -5.85 9.84
CA ASN A 246 -0.59 -6.81 10.90
C ASN A 246 -0.17 -6.19 12.25
N LEU A 247 -1.08 -6.20 13.22
CA LEU A 247 -0.83 -5.68 14.56
C LEU A 247 0.14 -6.57 15.38
N PHE A 248 0.40 -7.80 14.93
CA PHE A 248 1.11 -8.83 15.69
C PHE A 248 2.06 -9.63 14.80
N VAL A 249 3.30 -9.17 14.62
CA VAL A 249 4.36 -10.02 14.07
C VAL A 249 5.48 -10.12 15.10
N GLY A 250 5.47 -11.24 15.85
CA GLY A 250 6.66 -11.82 16.49
C GLY A 250 7.35 -11.03 17.61
N ARG A 251 6.72 -10.02 18.22
CA ARG A 251 7.29 -9.31 19.38
C ARG A 251 6.32 -9.28 20.57
N PRO A 252 6.82 -9.40 21.81
CA PRO A 252 5.98 -9.32 23.01
C PRO A 252 5.25 -7.98 23.08
N LEU A 253 3.99 -8.03 23.54
CA LEU A 253 2.98 -6.96 23.59
C LEU A 253 3.44 -5.62 24.21
N ARG A 254 4.60 -5.57 24.87
CA ARG A 254 5.07 -4.40 25.63
C ARG A 254 6.03 -3.49 24.85
N GLU A 255 6.54 -3.89 23.68
CA GLU A 255 7.61 -3.15 22.98
C GLU A 255 7.28 -2.68 21.55
N VAL A 256 6.14 -3.07 20.96
CA VAL A 256 5.79 -2.64 19.61
C VAL A 256 5.01 -1.33 19.67
N ARG A 257 5.71 -0.20 19.58
CA ARG A 257 5.04 1.03 19.13
C ARG A 257 4.51 0.75 17.73
N GLN A 258 3.19 0.81 17.57
CA GLN A 258 2.56 0.65 16.26
C GLN A 258 3.11 1.73 15.33
N GLN A 259 3.52 1.30 14.13
CA GLN A 259 4.01 2.25 13.13
C GLN A 259 2.85 3.10 12.64
N GLU A 260 2.85 4.38 12.99
CA GLU A 260 1.79 5.34 12.65
C GLU A 260 1.69 5.61 11.15
N PHE A 261 2.86 5.68 10.48
CA PHE A 261 2.98 6.00 9.07
C PHE A 261 3.72 4.91 8.30
N ARG A 262 3.11 4.43 7.22
CA ARG A 262 3.72 3.46 6.29
C ARG A 262 3.77 4.05 4.88
N GLY A 263 4.59 3.43 4.04
CA GLY A 263 4.47 3.66 2.60
C GLY A 263 3.17 3.07 2.04
N ILE A 264 2.89 3.34 0.77
CA ILE A 264 1.67 2.85 0.11
C ILE A 264 1.71 1.34 -0.23
N LEU A 265 2.90 0.74 -0.32
CA LEU A 265 3.06 -0.69 -0.62
C LEU A 265 3.00 -1.56 0.65
N ALA A 266 2.40 -2.73 0.50
CA ALA A 266 2.33 -3.77 1.54
C ALA A 266 3.69 -4.42 1.78
N SER A 267 3.86 -5.02 2.96
CA SER A 267 5.07 -5.78 3.31
C SER A 267 4.93 -7.28 3.06
N SER A 268 3.70 -7.80 2.97
CA SER A 268 3.42 -9.23 2.80
C SER A 268 2.00 -9.46 2.27
N PRO A 269 1.72 -10.56 1.54
CA PRO A 269 0.36 -10.99 1.20
C PRO A 269 -0.56 -11.16 2.42
N SER A 270 0.00 -11.48 3.60
CA SER A 270 -0.78 -11.61 4.85
C SER A 270 -1.56 -10.35 5.22
N GLU A 271 -1.06 -9.17 4.85
CA GLU A 271 -1.74 -7.89 5.07
C GLU A 271 -3.03 -7.74 4.22
N PHE A 272 -3.30 -8.67 3.28
CA PHE A 272 -4.51 -8.73 2.45
C PHE A 272 -5.52 -9.79 2.91
N VAL A 273 -5.32 -10.49 4.03
CA VAL A 273 -6.18 -11.60 4.50
C VAL A 273 -7.68 -11.24 4.55
N HIS A 274 -8.01 -9.97 4.81
CA HIS A 274 -9.37 -9.46 4.93
C HIS A 274 -10.02 -9.12 3.57
N CYS A 275 -9.31 -9.23 2.44
CA CYS A 275 -9.78 -8.86 1.11
C CYS A 275 -10.55 -9.96 0.36
N LYS A 276 -10.87 -11.09 1.02
CA LYS A 276 -11.53 -12.26 0.39
C LYS A 276 -12.87 -11.90 -0.29
N ASN A 277 -13.60 -10.92 0.24
CA ASN A 277 -14.90 -10.48 -0.27
C ASN A 277 -14.86 -9.13 -1.02
N LEU A 278 -13.66 -8.60 -1.29
CA LEU A 278 -13.50 -7.32 -1.96
C LEU A 278 -13.88 -7.45 -3.44
N SER A 279 -14.57 -6.44 -3.95
CA SER A 279 -15.01 -6.33 -5.35
C SER A 279 -14.68 -4.95 -5.91
N ARG A 280 -14.53 -4.83 -7.23
CA ARG A 280 -14.36 -3.52 -7.88
C ARG A 280 -15.71 -2.79 -7.90
N THR A 281 -15.72 -1.49 -7.66
CA THR A 281 -16.91 -0.67 -7.90
C THR A 281 -17.19 -0.59 -9.39
N SER A 282 -18.44 -0.78 -9.80
CA SER A 282 -18.90 -0.47 -11.15
C SER A 282 -18.90 1.04 -11.37
N THR A 283 -17.82 1.60 -11.91
CA THR A 283 -17.80 3.00 -12.37
C THR A 283 -17.59 3.04 -13.88
N MET A 284 -18.21 4.01 -14.56
CA MET A 284 -17.96 4.27 -16.00
C MET A 284 -16.53 4.77 -16.28
N ARG A 285 -15.76 5.10 -15.24
CA ARG A 285 -14.39 5.61 -15.38
C ARG A 285 -13.42 4.45 -15.27
N TYR A 286 -12.89 4.01 -16.40
CA TYR A 286 -11.68 3.18 -16.41
C TYR A 286 -10.57 3.96 -15.69
N GLY A 287 -9.89 3.30 -14.75
CA GLY A 287 -8.94 3.92 -13.83
C GLY A 287 -7.91 4.76 -14.58
N HIS A 288 -7.67 5.99 -14.10
CA HIS A 288 -6.59 6.81 -14.60
C HIS A 288 -5.24 6.14 -14.31
N GLU A 289 -4.26 6.36 -15.19
CA GLU A 289 -2.90 5.88 -15.00
C GLU A 289 -2.34 6.34 -13.65
N TYR A 290 -1.66 5.44 -12.97
CA TYR A 290 -0.74 5.75 -11.89
C TYR A 290 0.58 5.06 -12.14
N SER A 291 1.66 5.61 -11.59
CA SER A 291 3.01 5.08 -11.83
C SER A 291 3.88 5.20 -10.59
N MET A 292 4.78 4.24 -10.39
CA MET A 292 5.80 4.35 -9.36
C MET A 292 6.96 5.25 -9.85
N THR A 293 7.37 6.22 -9.04
CA THR A 293 8.46 7.17 -9.34
C THR A 293 9.48 7.17 -8.20
N ASN A 294 10.59 7.92 -8.34
CA ASN A 294 11.54 8.13 -7.25
C ASN A 294 10.95 8.90 -6.05
N LYS A 295 9.83 9.63 -6.22
CA LYS A 295 9.04 10.23 -5.11
C LYS A 295 7.99 9.29 -4.52
N GLY A 296 7.84 8.08 -5.08
CA GLY A 296 6.77 7.14 -4.74
C GLY A 296 5.66 7.08 -5.77
N LEU A 297 4.46 6.66 -5.36
CA LEU A 297 3.31 6.49 -6.24
C LEU A 297 2.79 7.86 -6.68
N ARG A 298 2.83 8.13 -7.98
CA ARG A 298 2.23 9.30 -8.61
C ARG A 298 0.86 8.94 -9.17
N LEU A 299 -0.16 9.68 -8.79
CA LEU A 299 -1.50 9.56 -9.35
C LEU A 299 -2.22 10.91 -9.37
N GLU A 300 -3.08 11.10 -10.35
CA GLU A 300 -4.08 12.17 -10.32
C GLU A 300 -5.35 11.59 -9.72
N THR A 301 -5.88 12.13 -8.63
CA THR A 301 -7.04 11.56 -7.92
C THR A 301 -7.84 12.60 -7.13
N PHE A 302 -9.00 12.19 -6.62
CA PHE A 302 -9.77 12.95 -5.63
C PHE A 302 -9.40 12.45 -4.24
N LEU A 303 -9.16 13.36 -3.31
CA LEU A 303 -9.00 13.04 -1.90
C LEU A 303 -10.29 13.40 -1.17
N GLY A 304 -10.90 12.42 -0.54
CA GLY A 304 -12.03 12.65 0.35
C GLY A 304 -11.55 13.14 1.71
N GLU A 305 -12.46 13.71 2.48
CA GLU A 305 -12.22 14.19 3.83
C GLU A 305 -12.94 13.29 4.84
N SER A 306 -12.19 12.68 5.76
CA SER A 306 -12.79 11.97 6.89
C SER A 306 -13.36 12.97 7.92
N GLY A 307 -14.31 12.53 8.75
CA GLY A 307 -14.87 13.38 9.82
C GLY A 307 -13.84 13.87 10.85
N ASN A 308 -12.62 13.32 10.85
CA ASN A 308 -11.52 13.70 11.74
C ASN A 308 -10.43 14.52 11.01
N LYS A 309 -10.75 15.18 9.90
CA LYS A 309 -9.79 15.97 9.10
C LYS A 309 -8.59 15.17 8.60
N GLU A 310 -8.85 13.97 8.08
CA GLU A 310 -7.85 13.14 7.41
C GLU A 310 -8.19 12.99 5.92
N TYR A 311 -7.16 13.00 5.06
CA TYR A 311 -7.38 12.73 3.64
C TYR A 311 -7.65 11.24 3.42
N VAL A 312 -8.55 10.92 2.49
CA VAL A 312 -8.90 9.55 2.14
C VAL A 312 -8.76 9.34 0.64
N LEU A 313 -7.84 8.47 0.25
CA LEU A 313 -7.72 8.02 -1.14
C LEU A 313 -8.78 6.94 -1.42
N ASN A 314 -9.62 7.16 -2.42
CA ASN A 314 -10.56 6.17 -2.93
C ASN A 314 -9.83 5.03 -3.65
N LEU A 315 -10.11 3.78 -3.29
CA LEU A 315 -9.54 2.61 -3.97
C LEU A 315 -10.45 2.03 -5.07
N ALA A 316 -11.59 2.66 -5.35
CA ALA A 316 -12.59 2.20 -6.33
C ALA A 316 -13.03 0.73 -6.09
N CYS A 317 -13.08 0.35 -4.82
CA CYS A 317 -13.44 -0.99 -4.38
C CYS A 317 -14.54 -0.96 -3.35
N GLU A 318 -15.27 -2.05 -3.25
CA GLU A 318 -16.38 -2.25 -2.34
C GLU A 318 -16.27 -3.57 -1.60
N ILE A 319 -16.69 -3.53 -0.34
CA ILE A 319 -16.88 -4.71 0.49
C ILE A 319 -18.37 -4.87 0.85
N PRO A 320 -18.86 -6.12 1.00
CA PRO A 320 -20.21 -6.37 1.47
C PRO A 320 -20.44 -5.82 2.89
N HIS A 321 -21.60 -5.23 3.13
CA HIS A 321 -22.02 -4.75 4.45
C HIS A 321 -23.51 -5.04 4.68
N GLY A 322 -23.80 -5.99 5.59
CA GLY A 322 -25.16 -6.48 5.83
C GLY A 322 -25.74 -7.25 4.62
N GLY A 323 -27.06 -7.48 4.62
CA GLY A 323 -27.71 -8.33 3.61
C GLY A 323 -27.76 -7.76 2.18
N TYR A 324 -27.65 -6.43 2.00
CA TYR A 324 -27.81 -5.79 0.69
C TYR A 324 -26.93 -4.55 0.45
N GLY A 325 -26.19 -4.07 1.46
CA GLY A 325 -25.35 -2.87 1.35
C GLY A 325 -23.93 -3.17 0.87
N ARG A 326 -23.31 -2.22 0.17
CA ARG A 326 -21.87 -2.23 -0.12
C ARG A 326 -21.23 -0.95 0.42
N ARG A 327 -20.08 -1.09 1.05
CA ARG A 327 -19.27 0.03 1.54
C ARG A 327 -18.08 0.23 0.61
N LYS A 328 -17.88 1.47 0.19
CA LYS A 328 -16.71 1.89 -0.58
C LYS A 328 -15.49 1.96 0.31
N VAL A 329 -14.35 1.55 -0.24
CA VAL A 329 -13.09 1.39 0.49
C VAL A 329 -12.10 2.48 0.10
N GLY A 330 -11.43 3.04 1.10
CA GLY A 330 -10.33 3.98 0.92
C GLY A 330 -9.17 3.73 1.90
N VAL A 331 -8.09 4.49 1.73
CA VAL A 331 -6.95 4.51 2.66
C VAL A 331 -6.69 5.92 3.15
N TYR A 332 -6.32 6.04 4.43
CA TYR A 332 -6.00 7.32 5.04
C TYR A 332 -4.62 7.80 4.61
N LEU A 333 -4.55 9.08 4.30
CA LEU A 333 -3.33 9.78 3.93
C LEU A 333 -3.12 10.98 4.84
N THR A 334 -1.86 11.24 5.15
CA THR A 334 -1.40 12.46 5.83
C THR A 334 -0.48 13.21 4.88
N LYS A 335 -0.71 14.53 4.76
CA LYS A 335 0.14 15.41 3.94
C LYS A 335 1.51 15.56 4.59
N THR A 336 2.56 15.55 3.78
CA THR A 336 3.95 15.79 4.16
C THR A 336 4.54 16.88 3.27
N ALA A 337 5.71 17.42 3.62
CA ALA A 337 6.35 18.49 2.84
C ALA A 337 6.64 18.11 1.38
N ASP A 338 6.79 16.81 1.11
CA ASP A 338 7.12 16.25 -0.20
C ASP A 338 5.98 15.46 -0.87
N GLY A 339 4.78 15.45 -0.29
CA GLY A 339 3.62 14.72 -0.81
C GLY A 339 2.71 14.18 0.28
N PHE A 340 2.50 12.87 0.28
CA PHE A 340 1.64 12.17 1.23
C PHE A 340 2.29 10.87 1.73
N VAL A 341 1.84 10.44 2.90
CA VAL A 341 2.18 9.15 3.50
C VAL A 341 0.89 8.45 3.90
N ARG A 342 0.90 7.10 3.92
CA ARG A 342 -0.24 6.34 4.45
C ARG A 342 -0.24 6.43 5.97
N SER A 343 -1.31 6.98 6.53
CA SER A 343 -1.59 6.96 7.98
C SER A 343 -2.54 5.83 8.32
N ARG A 344 -2.66 5.51 9.61
CA ARG A 344 -3.57 4.46 10.14
C ARG A 344 -3.48 3.14 9.35
N PRO A 345 -2.26 2.59 9.17
CA PRO A 345 -2.05 1.48 8.23
C PRO A 345 -2.76 0.19 8.63
N HIS A 346 -3.27 0.08 9.86
CA HIS A 346 -3.99 -1.07 10.40
C HIS A 346 -5.48 -1.10 9.99
N GLU A 347 -6.01 -0.04 9.39
CA GLU A 347 -7.41 0.04 8.99
C GLU A 347 -7.57 0.51 7.54
N LEU A 348 -8.78 0.27 7.03
CA LEU A 348 -9.26 0.85 5.78
C LEU A 348 -10.41 1.79 6.12
N PHE A 349 -10.50 2.88 5.37
CA PHE A 349 -11.67 3.74 5.43
C PHE A 349 -12.83 3.07 4.70
N GLU A 350 -14.03 3.12 5.27
CA GLU A 350 -15.22 2.47 4.71
C GLU A 350 -16.44 3.40 4.81
N THR A 351 -17.10 3.72 3.70
CA THR A 351 -18.28 4.62 3.68
C THR A 351 -19.37 4.15 2.72
N HIS A 352 -20.61 4.57 2.97
CA HIS A 352 -21.71 4.48 2.00
C HIS A 352 -21.82 5.75 1.14
N ASP A 353 -21.22 6.86 1.60
CA ASP A 353 -21.30 8.14 0.91
C ASP A 353 -20.39 8.17 -0.33
N SER A 354 -21.02 8.26 -1.49
CA SER A 354 -20.33 8.36 -2.77
C SER A 354 -19.83 9.76 -3.07
N LEU A 355 -20.42 10.79 -2.44
CA LEU A 355 -20.10 12.19 -2.65
C LEU A 355 -18.84 12.63 -1.90
N LEU A 356 -18.35 11.80 -0.97
CA LEU A 356 -17.09 12.04 -0.25
C LEU A 356 -15.90 12.32 -1.19
N TRP A 357 -15.90 11.71 -2.37
CA TRP A 357 -14.86 11.88 -3.38
C TRP A 357 -15.31 12.73 -4.57
N ALA A 358 -16.33 13.57 -4.38
CA ALA A 358 -16.70 14.59 -5.35
C ALA A 358 -15.78 15.80 -5.19
N GLY A 359 -15.11 16.23 -6.26
CA GLY A 359 -14.20 17.38 -6.20
C GLY A 359 -13.36 17.52 -7.46
N PRO A 360 -12.33 18.39 -7.44
CA PRO A 360 -11.30 18.46 -8.47
C PRO A 360 -10.22 17.38 -8.25
N ARG A 361 -9.60 16.91 -9.34
CA ARG A 361 -8.47 15.97 -9.25
C ARG A 361 -7.20 16.73 -8.92
N HIS A 362 -6.39 16.15 -8.05
CA HIS A 362 -5.06 16.64 -7.72
C HIS A 362 -4.02 15.61 -8.09
N LYS A 363 -2.89 16.09 -8.64
CA LYS A 363 -1.68 15.28 -8.79
C LYS A 363 -1.02 15.17 -7.43
N ILE A 364 -0.91 13.95 -6.91
CA ILE A 364 -0.30 13.68 -5.62
C ILE A 364 0.81 12.63 -5.75
N PHE A 365 1.70 12.63 -4.77
CA PHE A 365 2.77 11.66 -4.61
C PHE A 365 2.63 11.00 -3.25
N ILE A 366 2.63 9.66 -3.19
CA ILE A 366 2.55 8.90 -1.94
C ILE A 366 3.82 8.09 -1.77
N ARG A 367 4.52 8.26 -0.63
CA ARG A 367 5.78 7.56 -0.36
C ARG A 367 5.64 6.04 -0.54
N LYS A 368 6.58 5.43 -1.27
CA LYS A 368 6.56 3.97 -1.56
C LYS A 368 6.69 3.13 -0.30
N GLN A 369 7.70 3.45 0.53
CA GLN A 369 8.04 2.74 1.76
C GLN A 369 8.44 3.76 2.84
N VAL A 370 8.16 3.41 4.09
CA VAL A 370 8.57 4.17 5.27
C VAL A 370 9.03 3.15 6.31
N THR A 371 10.27 3.28 6.78
CA THR A 371 10.81 2.41 7.84
C THR A 371 10.21 2.78 9.19
N PRO A 372 10.24 1.89 10.20
CA PRO A 372 9.78 2.24 11.54
C PRO A 372 10.46 3.50 12.12
N PHE A 373 11.78 3.63 11.92
CA PHE A 373 12.50 4.85 12.29
C PHE A 373 12.00 6.07 11.54
N GLY A 374 11.83 5.97 10.22
CA GLY A 374 11.30 7.05 9.39
C GLY A 374 9.88 7.45 9.76
N SER A 375 9.05 6.53 10.24
CA SER A 375 7.71 6.83 10.77
C SER A 375 7.79 7.63 12.06
N THR A 376 8.65 7.23 13.01
CA THR A 376 8.82 7.96 14.28
C THR A 376 9.38 9.36 14.04
N ASP A 377 10.37 9.50 13.15
CA ASP A 377 10.91 10.80 12.78
C ASP A 377 9.87 11.66 12.05
N LEU A 378 9.07 11.08 11.16
CA LEU A 378 8.00 11.80 10.48
C LEU A 378 6.92 12.27 11.47
N ALA A 379 6.52 11.43 12.43
CA ALA A 379 5.58 11.81 13.48
C ALA A 379 6.10 13.02 14.23
N ARG A 380 7.33 12.94 14.78
CA ARG A 380 8.01 14.07 15.45
C ARG A 380 8.07 15.33 14.57
N ARG A 381 8.27 15.17 13.26
CA ARG A 381 8.32 16.31 12.34
C ARG A 381 6.98 17.01 12.18
N LEU A 382 5.90 16.24 12.09
CA LEU A 382 4.53 16.74 12.00
C LEU A 382 4.06 17.42 13.29
N GLU A 383 4.61 17.05 14.46
CA GLU A 383 4.34 17.77 15.72
C GLU A 383 4.83 19.23 15.67
N MET A 384 5.85 19.51 14.86
CA MET A 384 6.35 20.89 14.64
C MET A 384 5.57 21.64 13.57
N ASN A 385 4.45 21.08 13.07
CA ASN A 385 3.57 21.80 12.17
C ASN A 385 2.96 23.01 12.88
N ILE A 386 2.72 24.06 12.09
CA ILE A 386 2.16 25.32 12.57
C ILE A 386 0.71 25.38 12.12
N ALA A 387 -0.21 25.04 13.02
CA ALA A 387 -1.65 25.11 12.78
C ALA A 387 -2.15 26.56 12.86
N SER A 388 -3.26 26.86 12.18
CA SER A 388 -3.95 28.14 12.29
C SER A 388 -5.38 27.95 12.79
N GLN A 389 -5.80 28.82 13.70
CA GLN A 389 -7.16 28.90 14.20
C GLN A 389 -7.60 30.36 14.20
N PHE A 390 -8.80 30.63 13.65
CA PHE A 390 -9.39 31.97 13.61
C PHE A 390 -10.58 32.04 14.55
N ASN A 391 -10.48 32.86 15.59
CA ASN A 391 -11.58 33.15 16.51
C ASN A 391 -12.06 34.58 16.22
N ILE A 392 -13.09 34.73 15.38
CA ILE A 392 -13.57 36.03 14.93
C ILE A 392 -14.82 36.43 15.72
N CYS A 393 -14.78 37.61 16.35
CA CYS A 393 -15.93 38.13 17.10
C CYS A 393 -17.14 38.41 16.18
N PRO A 394 -18.38 38.33 16.71
CA PRO A 394 -19.58 38.67 15.96
C PRO A 394 -19.51 40.09 15.40
N GLY A 395 -19.86 40.27 14.13
CA GLY A 395 -19.81 41.58 13.45
C GLY A 395 -18.75 41.68 12.35
N PHE A 396 -17.77 40.76 12.36
CA PHE A 396 -16.71 40.67 11.36
C PHE A 396 -16.69 39.27 10.73
N ASN A 397 -16.25 39.20 9.48
CA ASN A 397 -16.14 37.96 8.72
C ASN A 397 -14.80 37.88 7.99
N LEU A 398 -14.26 36.67 7.89
CA LEU A 398 -13.14 36.34 7.02
C LEU A 398 -13.63 36.29 5.56
N VAL A 399 -13.20 37.24 4.72
CA VAL A 399 -13.68 37.37 3.33
C VAL A 399 -12.72 36.73 2.32
N SER A 400 -11.42 36.74 2.61
CA SER A 400 -10.41 36.07 1.79
C SER A 400 -9.29 35.52 2.66
N PHE A 401 -8.67 34.43 2.22
CA PHE A 401 -7.58 33.76 2.91
C PHE A 401 -6.64 33.10 1.90
N ALA A 402 -5.34 33.27 2.11
CA ALA A 402 -4.28 32.58 1.39
C ALA A 402 -3.14 32.26 2.35
N ALA A 403 -2.64 31.03 2.30
CA ALA A 403 -1.45 30.60 3.02
C ALA A 403 -0.32 30.30 2.03
N LYS A 404 0.89 30.77 2.33
CA LYS A 404 2.09 30.57 1.50
C LYS A 404 3.29 30.10 2.32
N PRO A 405 4.14 29.21 1.77
CA PRO A 405 4.04 28.60 0.45
C PRO A 405 2.88 27.58 0.37
N ALA A 406 2.16 27.57 -0.76
CA ALA A 406 0.87 26.88 -0.86
C ALA A 406 0.98 25.35 -0.94
N ASP A 407 2.09 24.85 -1.45
CA ASP A 407 2.45 23.44 -1.50
C ASP A 407 2.67 22.86 -0.10
N LEU A 408 3.17 23.65 0.85
CA LEU A 408 3.32 23.26 2.27
C LEU A 408 2.08 23.53 3.12
N TRP A 409 1.02 24.12 2.56
CA TRP A 409 -0.23 24.35 3.28
C TRP A 409 -1.15 23.12 3.22
N ASP A 410 -1.51 22.55 4.37
CA ASP A 410 -2.56 21.55 4.49
C ASP A 410 -3.92 22.25 4.70
N THR A 411 -4.74 22.25 3.66
CA THR A 411 -6.06 22.92 3.69
C THR A 411 -7.05 22.22 4.62
N LEU A 412 -6.93 20.91 4.77
CA LEU A 412 -7.85 20.14 5.60
C LEU A 412 -7.58 20.37 7.09
N ARG A 413 -6.32 20.34 7.48
CA ARG A 413 -5.89 20.58 8.86
C ARG A 413 -5.69 22.05 9.20
N GLN A 414 -5.67 22.93 8.19
CA GLN A 414 -5.40 24.35 8.32
C GLN A 414 -4.02 24.59 8.98
N GLU A 415 -3.01 23.85 8.54
CA GLU A 415 -1.66 23.88 9.09
C GLU A 415 -0.59 23.99 8.01
N PHE A 416 0.54 24.62 8.36
CA PHE A 416 1.75 24.52 7.57
C PHE A 416 2.52 23.25 7.94
N VAL A 417 2.85 22.46 6.92
CA VAL A 417 3.79 21.34 7.05
C VAL A 417 5.21 21.89 7.02
N THR A 418 5.83 21.99 8.20
CA THR A 418 7.12 22.69 8.38
C THR A 418 8.34 21.80 8.17
N ASP A 419 8.12 20.48 8.18
CA ASP A 419 9.16 19.44 8.18
C ASP A 419 10.17 19.55 9.34
N SER A 420 9.81 20.24 10.44
CA SER A 420 10.75 20.66 11.49
C SER A 420 11.98 21.41 10.97
N SER A 421 11.86 22.12 9.85
CA SER A 421 12.96 22.91 9.34
C SER A 421 13.08 24.22 10.10
N ALA A 422 14.22 24.48 10.72
CA ALA A 422 14.54 25.79 11.29
C ALA A 422 14.59 26.91 10.25
N GLN A 423 14.56 26.60 8.95
CA GLN A 423 14.49 27.58 7.88
C GLN A 423 13.05 27.82 7.40
N PHE A 424 12.09 27.01 7.85
CA PHE A 424 10.70 27.17 7.45
C PHE A 424 10.19 28.57 7.79
N THR A 425 9.63 29.22 6.76
CA THR A 425 8.98 30.52 6.84
C THR A 425 7.77 30.50 5.93
N GLY A 426 6.62 30.85 6.47
CA GLY A 426 5.37 30.97 5.76
C GLY A 426 4.64 32.24 6.17
N PHE A 427 3.62 32.61 5.41
CA PHE A 427 2.74 33.69 5.78
C PHE A 427 1.29 33.37 5.43
N LEU A 428 0.39 33.81 6.30
CA LEU A 428 -1.04 33.86 6.09
C LEU A 428 -1.41 35.27 5.67
N ASN A 429 -2.20 35.41 4.62
CA ASN A 429 -2.74 36.67 4.14
C ASN A 429 -4.25 36.54 4.13
N PHE A 430 -4.93 37.39 4.88
CA PHE A 430 -6.39 37.35 4.95
C PHE A 430 -7.01 38.73 5.04
N GLN A 431 -8.27 38.81 4.63
CA GLN A 431 -9.07 40.01 4.73
C GLN A 431 -10.23 39.81 5.69
N LEU A 432 -10.35 40.73 6.64
CA LEU A 432 -11.51 40.85 7.51
C LEU A 432 -12.40 41.97 6.99
N ALA A 433 -13.70 41.74 6.95
CA ALA A 433 -14.67 42.79 6.70
C ALA A 433 -15.75 42.83 7.76
N ASP A 434 -16.26 44.03 8.05
CA ASP A 434 -17.48 44.17 8.83
C ASP A 434 -18.69 43.59 8.07
N ASN A 435 -19.80 43.37 8.76
CA ASN A 435 -21.02 42.81 8.16
C ASN A 435 -21.54 43.62 6.95
N ALA A 436 -21.32 44.93 6.94
CA ALA A 436 -21.70 45.81 5.85
C ALA A 436 -20.69 45.83 4.68
N LYS A 437 -19.53 45.17 4.84
CA LYS A 437 -18.37 45.21 3.93
C LYS A 437 -17.85 46.63 3.68
N THR A 438 -18.12 47.55 4.60
CA THR A 438 -17.71 48.95 4.57
C THR A 438 -16.22 49.07 4.90
N PHE A 439 -15.74 48.28 5.84
CA PHE A 439 -14.34 48.28 6.26
C PHE A 439 -13.70 46.95 5.89
N ILE A 440 -12.60 46.98 5.14
CA ILE A 440 -11.83 45.79 4.75
C ILE A 440 -10.40 45.96 5.25
N TYR A 441 -10.01 45.15 6.23
CA TYR A 441 -8.66 45.10 6.76
C TYR A 441 -7.91 43.94 6.14
N ARG A 442 -6.75 44.22 5.54
CA ARG A 442 -5.84 43.19 5.06
C ARG A 442 -4.74 42.95 6.09
N ILE A 443 -4.61 41.70 6.49
CA ILE A 443 -3.72 41.28 7.58
C ILE A 443 -2.80 40.19 7.06
N TYR A 444 -1.54 40.32 7.44
CA TYR A 444 -0.51 39.34 7.17
C TYR A 444 0.00 38.78 8.49
N VAL A 445 0.02 37.47 8.64
CA VAL A 445 0.67 36.80 9.76
C VAL A 445 1.85 36.03 9.18
N VAL A 446 3.05 36.47 9.50
CA VAL A 446 4.28 35.77 9.12
C VAL A 446 4.65 34.83 10.26
N CYS A 447 5.00 33.60 9.94
CA CYS A 447 5.35 32.59 10.92
C CYS A 447 6.46 31.67 10.42
N GLY A 448 7.17 31.07 11.35
CA GLY A 448 8.20 30.10 11.02
C GLY A 448 8.70 29.35 12.24
N LEU A 449 9.78 28.59 12.05
CA LEU A 449 10.51 27.94 13.13
C LEU A 449 11.89 28.55 13.27
N GLU A 450 12.42 28.60 14.48
CA GLU A 450 13.77 29.07 14.78
C GLU A 450 14.40 28.21 15.87
N MET A 451 15.72 27.98 15.76
CA MET A 451 16.46 27.29 16.79
C MET A 451 16.72 28.25 17.95
N ASN A 452 16.15 27.95 19.12
CA ASN A 452 16.40 28.76 20.30
C ASN A 452 17.88 28.62 20.72
N ARG A 453 18.59 29.75 20.79
CA ARG A 453 20.04 29.79 21.05
C ARG A 453 20.44 29.24 22.43
N TRP A 454 19.53 29.29 23.41
CA TRP A 454 19.81 28.85 24.78
C TRP A 454 19.38 27.41 25.03
N SER A 455 18.19 27.03 24.59
CA SER A 455 17.68 25.66 24.82
C SER A 455 18.12 24.65 23.76
N GLY A 456 18.58 25.11 22.59
CA GLY A 456 18.88 24.25 21.46
C GLY A 456 17.65 23.55 20.87
N ASN A 457 16.45 23.93 21.30
CA ASN A 457 15.19 23.38 20.81
C ASN A 457 14.61 24.28 19.72
N LEU A 458 13.91 23.65 18.78
CA LEU A 458 13.18 24.33 17.74
C LEU A 458 11.91 24.95 18.33
N GLN A 459 11.69 26.24 18.11
CA GLN A 459 10.52 26.97 18.61
C GLN A 459 9.83 27.72 17.46
N PRO A 460 8.49 27.81 17.48
CA PRO A 460 7.79 28.65 16.52
C PRO A 460 7.99 30.13 16.84
N TRP A 461 7.99 30.94 15.80
CA TRP A 461 7.87 32.39 15.90
C TRP A 461 6.78 32.88 14.98
N MET A 462 6.22 34.04 15.33
CA MET A 462 5.19 34.69 14.52
C MET A 462 5.18 36.20 14.73
N SER A 463 4.65 36.91 13.74
CA SER A 463 4.49 38.36 13.73
C SER A 463 3.29 38.73 12.86
N ILE A 464 2.49 39.71 13.30
CA ILE A 464 1.32 40.21 12.58
C ILE A 464 1.62 41.58 11.96
N TYR A 465 1.12 41.82 10.76
CA TYR A 465 1.28 43.08 10.02
C TYR A 465 -0.02 43.52 9.35
N ASN A 466 -0.24 44.82 9.27
CA ASN A 466 -1.34 45.46 8.56
C ASN A 466 -0.86 46.74 7.83
N SER A 467 -1.74 47.37 7.05
CA SER A 467 -1.41 48.57 6.28
C SER A 467 -1.07 49.83 7.09
N THR A 468 -1.22 49.81 8.42
CA THR A 468 -0.91 50.95 9.30
C THR A 468 0.47 50.83 9.95
N ASP A 469 1.13 49.69 9.84
CA ASP A 469 2.49 49.48 10.37
C ASP A 469 3.53 50.18 9.49
N GLU A 470 4.53 50.84 10.09
CA GLU A 470 5.61 51.49 9.35
C GLU A 470 6.37 50.49 8.47
N GLU A 471 6.48 49.25 8.96
CA GLU A 471 7.15 48.12 8.32
C GLU A 471 6.37 47.48 7.18
N TYR A 472 5.09 47.83 7.02
CA TYR A 472 4.22 47.19 6.05
C TYR A 472 4.82 47.22 4.64
N THR A 473 5.52 48.30 4.28
CA THR A 473 6.14 48.47 2.96
C THR A 473 7.24 47.42 2.70
N ASP A 474 8.08 47.11 3.68
CA ASP A 474 9.18 46.14 3.53
C ASP A 474 8.66 44.71 3.48
N ILE A 475 7.66 44.40 4.32
CA ILE A 475 6.97 43.11 4.33
C ILE A 475 6.25 42.90 3.00
N MET A 476 5.52 43.91 2.51
CA MET A 476 4.85 43.86 1.21
C MET A 476 5.84 43.72 0.06
N GLY A 477 6.99 44.39 0.11
CA GLY A 477 8.05 44.20 -0.87
C GLY A 477 8.51 42.74 -0.99
N CYS A 478 8.56 42.00 0.13
CA CYS A 478 8.86 40.58 0.13
C CYS A 478 7.68 39.73 -0.39
N VAL A 479 6.46 40.02 0.06
CA VAL A 479 5.25 39.30 -0.35
C VAL A 479 4.99 39.47 -1.85
N ASP A 480 5.01 40.70 -2.35
CA ASP A 480 4.81 41.02 -3.77
C ASP A 480 5.93 40.43 -4.62
N GLY A 481 7.18 40.47 -4.13
CA GLY A 481 8.32 39.79 -4.74
C GLY A 481 8.08 38.29 -4.87
N TYR A 482 7.62 37.63 -3.81
CA TYR A 482 7.28 36.20 -3.81
C TYR A 482 6.18 35.87 -4.84
N TYR A 483 5.11 36.66 -4.90
CA TYR A 483 4.04 36.44 -5.89
C TYR A 483 4.52 36.69 -7.32
N SER A 484 5.31 37.75 -7.54
CA SER A 484 5.81 38.15 -8.87
C SER A 484 6.87 37.20 -9.41
N SER A 485 7.61 36.52 -8.53
CA SER A 485 8.61 35.51 -8.88
C SER A 485 8.04 34.09 -8.97
N TYR A 486 6.72 33.92 -8.91
CA TYR A 486 6.05 32.62 -8.91
C TYR A 486 6.46 31.72 -7.73
N GLY A 487 6.82 32.33 -6.61
CA GLY A 487 7.02 31.65 -5.33
C GLY A 487 8.47 31.34 -4.97
N GLU A 488 9.45 32.15 -5.41
CA GLU A 488 10.86 31.92 -5.05
C GLU A 488 11.09 32.02 -3.53
N GLU A 489 11.76 31.01 -2.98
CA GLU A 489 12.11 30.93 -1.54
C GLU A 489 13.00 32.09 -1.07
N TYR A 490 13.74 32.74 -1.97
CA TYR A 490 14.55 33.92 -1.67
C TYR A 490 13.75 34.98 -0.89
N TYR A 491 12.50 35.24 -1.29
CA TYR A 491 11.65 36.23 -0.62
C TYR A 491 11.13 35.75 0.73
N LEU A 492 10.97 34.43 0.93
CA LEU A 492 10.64 33.86 2.25
C LEU A 492 11.82 33.96 3.22
N HIS A 493 13.05 33.73 2.74
CA HIS A 493 14.27 33.97 3.52
C HIS A 493 14.46 35.44 3.87
N LYS A 494 14.24 36.34 2.89
CA LYS A 494 14.31 37.78 3.14
C LYS A 494 13.27 38.21 4.18
N LEU A 495 12.04 37.72 4.06
CA LEU A 495 10.96 37.95 5.02
C LEU A 495 11.34 37.46 6.43
N ARG A 496 11.92 36.26 6.52
CA ARG A 496 12.45 35.71 7.77
C ARG A 496 13.48 36.64 8.41
N ASP A 497 14.49 37.06 7.67
CA ASP A 497 15.58 37.89 8.20
C ASP A 497 15.04 39.25 8.69
N TYR A 498 14.07 39.83 7.98
CA TYR A 498 13.40 41.05 8.44
C TYR A 498 12.66 40.86 9.76
N VAL A 499 11.96 39.75 9.95
CA VAL A 499 11.23 39.49 11.20
C VAL A 499 12.18 39.12 12.35
N LEU A 500 13.20 38.30 12.09
CA LEU A 500 14.09 37.76 13.12
C LEU A 500 15.22 38.70 13.55
N SER A 501 15.62 39.66 12.71
CA SER A 501 16.64 40.68 13.08
C SER A 501 16.18 41.64 14.20
N ARG A 502 14.92 41.55 14.62
CA ARG A 502 14.30 42.38 15.67
C ARG A 502 14.16 41.56 16.96
N ASP A 503 15.16 41.66 17.83
CA ASP A 503 15.25 40.87 19.09
C ASP A 503 14.23 41.31 20.17
N GLU A 504 13.68 42.53 20.11
CA GLU A 504 12.68 43.04 21.07
C GLU A 504 11.55 43.79 20.33
N GLY A 505 10.33 43.22 20.27
CA GLY A 505 9.15 43.92 19.73
C GLY A 505 8.56 43.38 18.42
N ARG A 506 8.47 42.06 18.24
CA ARG A 506 7.64 41.48 17.16
C ARG A 506 6.17 41.86 17.42
N PRO A 507 5.47 42.56 16.51
CA PRO A 507 4.06 42.82 16.70
C PRO A 507 3.30 41.50 16.84
N GLN A 508 2.72 41.28 18.02
CA GLN A 508 1.85 40.14 18.30
C GLN A 508 0.40 40.55 18.47
N GLU A 509 0.16 41.86 18.55
CA GLU A 509 -1.16 42.44 18.67
C GLU A 509 -1.29 43.67 17.79
N ILE A 510 -2.46 43.87 17.18
CA ILE A 510 -2.77 45.09 16.45
C ILE A 510 -4.16 45.58 16.86
N SER A 511 -4.29 46.90 17.03
CA SER A 511 -5.56 47.57 17.25
C SER A 511 -5.98 48.31 15.98
N LEU A 512 -7.13 47.95 15.44
CA LEU A 512 -7.75 48.54 14.27
C LEU A 512 -9.01 49.32 14.68
N PRO A 513 -9.36 50.42 14.01
CA PRO A 513 -10.66 51.07 14.21
C PRO A 513 -11.80 50.09 13.87
N SER A 514 -12.95 50.17 14.56
CA SER A 514 -14.14 49.39 14.24
C SER A 514 -15.13 50.19 13.39
N SER A 515 -16.17 49.52 12.86
CA SER A 515 -17.31 50.17 12.20
C SER A 515 -18.12 51.06 13.13
N ASP A 516 -18.04 50.81 14.45
CA ASP A 516 -18.51 51.70 15.50
C ASP A 516 -17.33 52.51 16.05
N ALA A 517 -17.39 53.83 15.93
CA ALA A 517 -16.32 54.74 16.37
C ALA A 517 -16.03 54.66 17.88
N ALA A 518 -16.91 54.06 18.68
CA ALA A 518 -16.69 53.81 20.10
C ALA A 518 -15.82 52.58 20.39
N HIS A 519 -15.55 51.74 19.40
CA HIS A 519 -14.98 50.42 19.57
C HIS A 519 -13.71 50.22 18.73
N ARG A 520 -12.76 49.40 19.21
CA ARG A 520 -11.56 49.01 18.46
C ARG A 520 -11.50 47.50 18.29
N LEU A 521 -11.15 47.07 17.09
CA LEU A 521 -10.89 45.67 16.78
C LEU A 521 -9.47 45.32 17.24
N HIS A 522 -9.34 44.43 18.21
CA HIS A 522 -8.05 43.94 18.70
C HIS A 522 -7.78 42.56 18.13
N ILE A 523 -6.63 42.43 17.48
CA ILE A 523 -6.17 41.19 16.89
C ILE A 523 -4.92 40.75 17.61
N SER A 524 -4.94 39.57 18.23
CA SER A 524 -3.77 39.03 18.94
C SER A 524 -3.40 37.64 18.44
N LEU A 525 -2.11 37.35 18.51
CA LEU A 525 -1.52 36.05 18.25
C LEU A 525 -1.32 35.31 19.56
N GLY A 526 -1.94 34.13 19.67
CA GLY A 526 -1.71 33.20 20.77
C GLY A 526 -0.96 31.95 20.31
N THR A 527 -0.04 31.45 21.14
CA THR A 527 0.52 30.11 21.03
C THR A 527 -0.18 29.18 22.02
N LEU A 528 -0.90 28.19 21.52
CA LEU A 528 -1.43 27.12 22.35
C LEU A 528 -0.66 25.82 22.07
N GLN A 529 -0.14 25.20 23.13
CA GLN A 529 0.43 23.85 23.08
C GLN A 529 -0.68 22.91 23.58
N ARG A 530 -1.35 22.18 22.68
CA ARG A 530 -2.41 21.25 23.09
C ARG A 530 -1.77 20.04 23.77
N SER A 531 -2.33 19.63 24.91
CA SER A 531 -1.81 18.52 25.73
C SER A 531 -2.08 17.12 25.16
N SER A 532 -2.76 17.01 24.01
CA SER A 532 -3.06 15.74 23.33
C SER A 532 -2.71 15.71 21.84
N ASP A 533 -2.36 16.87 21.26
CA ASP A 533 -1.87 17.03 19.88
C ASP A 533 -0.73 18.05 19.96
N SER A 534 0.50 17.60 19.79
CA SER A 534 1.75 18.36 19.99
C SER A 534 2.00 19.44 18.93
N SER A 535 1.02 19.75 18.07
CA SER A 535 1.07 20.81 17.06
C SER A 535 1.14 22.20 17.68
N HIS A 536 1.99 23.06 17.13
CA HIS A 536 2.07 24.46 17.55
C HIS A 536 0.94 25.23 16.87
N THR A 537 -0.01 25.74 17.64
CA THR A 537 -1.18 26.43 17.06
C THR A 537 -0.99 27.94 17.11
N ILE A 538 -1.05 28.58 15.95
CA ILE A 538 -1.30 30.02 15.79
C ILE A 538 -2.79 30.25 15.97
N THR A 539 -3.15 30.95 17.02
CA THR A 539 -4.53 31.41 17.19
C THR A 539 -4.58 32.89 16.86
N VAL A 540 -5.32 33.24 15.81
CA VAL A 540 -5.70 34.62 15.48
C VAL A 540 -7.01 34.91 16.21
N ASN A 541 -6.92 35.65 17.31
CA ASN A 541 -8.09 36.12 18.03
C ASN A 541 -8.45 37.51 17.56
N VAL A 542 -9.69 37.71 17.14
CA VAL A 542 -10.24 39.00 16.77
C VAL A 542 -11.33 39.32 17.76
N SER A 543 -11.11 40.32 18.61
CA SER A 543 -12.01 40.73 19.68
C SER A 543 -12.36 42.21 19.55
N ASN A 544 -13.51 42.59 20.09
CA ASN A 544 -13.89 44.00 20.18
C ASN A 544 -13.50 44.51 21.58
N ILE A 545 -12.65 45.53 21.63
CA ILE A 545 -12.33 46.27 22.85
C ILE A 545 -13.19 47.53 22.84
N GLY A 546 -14.17 47.55 23.73
CA GLY A 546 -15.04 48.69 24.03
C GLY A 546 -14.65 49.38 25.32
#